data_AF-A0A7J8FEV1-F1
#
_entry.id   AF-A0A7J8FEV1-F1
#
_cell.length_a   1.000
_cell.length_b   1.000
_cell.length_c   1.000
_cell.angle_alpha   90.00
_cell.angle_beta   90.00
_cell.angle_gamma   90.00
#
_symmetry.space_group_name_H-M   'P 1'
#
loop_
_entity.id
_entity.type
_entity.pdbx_description
1 polymer ?
#
loop_
_entity_poly.entity_id
_entity_poly.type
_entity_poly.pdbx_seq_one_letter_code
_entity_poly.pdbx_strand_id
1 'polypeptide(L)'
;MDGGRAQHSRMKEAKMNDDKVHFCTDNQRVSLYSPGLDSSAVAPIAPKAPRLVLVTLALVFVATVTSLMALCVVVLQRPRPASEAYAFSQGFPGDNTTEELPVEPDNPFHSGRVAELQEAIQMFKDHVENSRTWSVEIHLLTSRVDNVSSQIQMLSGHLKNTSADVQMVKSILKDASTLHFQTQMLRSSLEGTSAEIQKQRGDLEEANALNSKTQSFLKSSLANTSLELHMLSRGLENAYTEIQALKAGLEKASAQAQLANSTLKNANAQILVLRGNLDRVNDLRAQNQVLRNSLKGTNAEVQKLSRSLQNASALNSQTQTLLKGSLDNTSVELQLLRGDLEKAGNEINLLKKDLAMAAAQTQIANSHLEQTDAQIQVLKTELENASPFNSNLQVLNDHSKNVSREIQTLKQGMEGAAALNSKTQTLEDNLQKANAEIQRLKEDFEDTKKILTMKIQEEYSRLENLSASFASQEQLQKTKNQFLQLALQGWMVYRKNLYYFSDIKESWHMAEQFCVSHGAHLASVTSAEEQAYLVMFTSTSYHWIGLTDSGTEGTWRWVDGTPFDFAQSRGFWNRNQPDNWRHKDGQSEDCVHIQQKWNDMNCNSPYQWVCKKPIS
;
A
#
# COMPACT_ATOMS: atom_id res chain seq x y z
N MET A 1 24.33 24.28 45.57
CA MET A 1 25.40 23.31 45.29
C MET A 1 24.78 21.93 45.38
N ASP A 2 25.09 21.08 44.40
CA ASP A 2 24.47 19.79 44.06
C ASP A 2 22.98 19.84 43.69
N GLY A 3 22.49 19.22 42.61
CA GLY A 3 23.10 18.37 41.59
C GLY A 3 21.95 17.74 40.80
N GLY A 4 21.88 17.97 39.48
CA GLY A 4 20.77 17.49 38.64
C GLY A 4 20.97 17.83 37.17
N ARG A 5 21.88 17.09 36.53
CA ARG A 5 22.36 17.29 35.16
C ARG A 5 21.31 16.82 34.15
N ALA A 6 20.68 17.75 33.44
CA ALA A 6 19.86 17.45 32.27
C ALA A 6 20.76 17.07 31.08
N GLN A 7 20.64 15.82 30.59
CA GLN A 7 21.25 15.39 29.34
C GLN A 7 20.45 15.98 28.16
N HIS A 8 21.05 16.94 27.45
CA HIS A 8 20.65 17.33 26.10
C HIS A 8 21.23 16.31 25.12
N SER A 9 20.40 15.44 24.54
CA SER A 9 20.77 14.67 23.35
C SER A 9 20.62 15.55 22.11
N ARG A 10 21.76 16.04 21.63
CA ARG A 10 21.93 16.76 20.36
C ARG A 10 22.26 15.72 19.28
N MET A 11 21.34 15.43 18.36
CA MET A 11 21.65 14.63 17.16
C MET A 11 22.75 15.35 16.36
N LYS A 12 23.89 14.68 16.15
CA LYS A 12 24.93 15.12 15.21
C LYS A 12 24.79 14.36 13.89
N GLU A 13 25.04 15.09 12.82
CA GLU A 13 24.89 14.74 11.41
C GLU A 13 25.48 13.37 11.02
N ALA A 14 24.75 12.65 10.15
CA ALA A 14 25.20 11.45 9.50
C ALA A 14 26.21 11.79 8.38
N LYS A 15 27.37 11.13 8.37
CA LYS A 15 28.39 11.26 7.32
C LYS A 15 28.33 10.01 6.43
N MET A 16 27.97 10.19 5.16
CA MET A 16 27.84 9.13 4.18
C MET A 16 29.19 8.87 3.52
N ASN A 17 29.66 7.62 3.52
CA ASN A 17 30.76 7.16 2.69
C ASN A 17 30.34 5.83 2.05
N ASP A 18 30.68 5.69 0.78
CA ASP A 18 29.89 5.04 -0.27
C ASP A 18 29.89 3.50 -0.25
N ASP A 19 29.71 2.86 0.92
CA ASP A 19 29.26 1.46 1.06
C ASP A 19 29.11 1.00 2.54
N LYS A 20 29.04 1.93 3.52
CA LYS A 20 28.88 1.55 4.94
C LYS A 20 28.09 2.58 5.75
N VAL A 21 27.00 2.15 6.38
CA VAL A 21 26.24 2.96 7.34
C VAL A 21 26.63 2.55 8.76
N HIS A 22 27.10 3.52 9.55
CA HIS A 22 27.46 3.33 10.96
C HIS A 22 26.46 4.02 11.87
N PHE A 23 25.86 3.28 12.80
CA PHE A 23 25.06 3.84 13.89
C PHE A 23 25.85 3.72 15.20
N CYS A 24 25.99 4.84 15.92
CA CYS A 24 26.57 4.89 17.25
C CYS A 24 25.50 5.35 18.24
N THR A 25 25.14 4.47 19.17
CA THR A 25 24.52 4.83 20.45
C THR A 25 25.45 4.40 21.56
N ASP A 26 25.50 5.17 22.66
CA ASP A 26 26.57 5.29 23.66
C ASP A 26 27.08 4.02 24.38
N ASN A 27 26.82 2.79 23.91
CA ASN A 27 27.62 1.62 24.29
C ASN A 27 27.62 0.41 23.33
N GLN A 28 27.11 0.47 22.09
CA GLN A 28 27.26 -0.63 21.12
C GLN A 28 27.37 -0.14 19.67
N ARG A 29 28.33 -0.70 18.91
CA ARG A 29 28.41 -0.54 17.45
C ARG A 29 27.74 -1.73 16.77
N VAL A 30 26.70 -1.46 15.99
CA VAL A 30 26.10 -2.45 15.10
C VAL A 30 26.47 -2.08 13.67
N SER A 31 27.05 -3.03 12.94
CA SER A 31 27.37 -2.90 11.52
C SER A 31 26.41 -3.80 10.74
N LEU A 32 25.61 -3.23 9.84
CA LEU A 32 24.78 -4.02 8.92
C LEU A 32 25.55 -4.15 7.61
N TYR A 33 25.78 -5.39 7.18
CA TYR A 33 26.24 -5.72 5.84
C TYR A 33 25.02 -6.07 4.99
N SER A 34 24.96 -5.55 3.77
CA SER A 34 24.04 -6.07 2.75
C SER A 34 24.43 -7.52 2.42
N PRO A 35 23.48 -8.47 2.32
CA PRO A 35 23.78 -9.83 1.90
C PRO A 35 24.43 -9.82 0.50
N GLY A 36 25.65 -10.34 0.43
CA GLY A 36 26.41 -10.42 -0.81
C GLY A 36 25.73 -11.33 -1.83
N LEU A 37 25.61 -10.84 -3.07
CA LEU A 37 25.58 -11.72 -4.23
C LEU A 37 27.02 -12.19 -4.48
N ASP A 38 27.21 -13.51 -4.47
CA ASP A 38 28.46 -14.16 -4.83
C ASP A 38 28.94 -13.72 -6.23
N SER A 39 30.13 -13.11 -6.26
CA SER A 39 30.89 -12.85 -7.47
C SER A 39 31.72 -14.09 -7.83
N SER A 40 31.12 -14.99 -8.59
CA SER A 40 31.87 -15.98 -9.38
C SER A 40 31.12 -16.25 -10.69
N ALA A 41 31.41 -15.43 -11.71
CA ALA A 41 31.20 -15.82 -13.10
C ALA A 41 32.14 -15.01 -13.98
N VAL A 42 33.20 -15.70 -14.41
CA VAL A 42 34.10 -15.41 -15.51
C VAL A 42 33.35 -14.77 -16.69
N ALA A 43 33.80 -13.59 -17.12
CA ALA A 43 33.36 -12.98 -18.37
C ALA A 43 33.85 -13.82 -19.57
N PRO A 44 32.97 -14.26 -20.49
CA PRO A 44 33.40 -14.72 -21.79
C PRO A 44 33.40 -13.54 -22.77
N ILE A 45 34.61 -13.32 -23.27
CA ILE A 45 35.01 -12.61 -24.48
C ILE A 45 33.98 -12.73 -25.62
N ALA A 46 33.70 -11.58 -26.24
CA ALA A 46 32.89 -11.45 -27.45
C ALA A 46 33.31 -12.41 -28.58
N PRO A 47 32.37 -13.09 -29.26
CA PRO A 47 32.73 -13.90 -30.41
C PRO A 47 32.98 -13.01 -31.63
N LYS A 48 34.22 -13.02 -32.10
CA LYS A 48 34.61 -12.57 -33.44
C LYS A 48 33.90 -13.46 -34.47
N ALA A 49 33.14 -12.85 -35.38
CA ALA A 49 32.53 -13.53 -36.51
C ALA A 49 33.59 -14.26 -37.36
N PRO A 50 33.34 -15.50 -37.82
CA PRO A 50 34.30 -16.22 -38.64
C PRO A 50 34.32 -15.65 -40.07
N ARG A 51 35.50 -15.21 -40.50
CA ARG A 51 35.84 -14.82 -41.88
C ARG A 51 35.68 -15.94 -42.92
N LEU A 52 34.98 -17.03 -42.60
CA LEU A 52 34.78 -18.18 -43.48
C LEU A 52 33.47 -18.10 -44.29
N VAL A 53 32.45 -17.39 -43.77
CA VAL A 53 31.15 -17.25 -44.47
C VAL A 53 31.22 -16.26 -45.63
N LEU A 54 32.15 -15.29 -45.59
CA LEU A 54 32.36 -14.34 -46.68
C LEU A 54 33.14 -14.94 -47.86
N VAL A 55 33.95 -15.97 -47.63
CA VAL A 55 34.75 -16.64 -48.68
C VAL A 55 33.92 -17.67 -49.45
N THR A 56 32.98 -18.35 -48.77
CA THR A 56 32.05 -19.29 -49.41
C THR A 56 30.99 -18.60 -50.24
N LEU A 57 30.50 -17.42 -49.83
CA LEU A 57 29.59 -16.60 -50.63
C LEU A 57 30.26 -16.02 -51.90
N ALA A 58 31.57 -15.70 -51.85
CA ALA A 58 32.31 -15.21 -53.00
C ALA A 58 32.60 -16.31 -54.06
N LEU A 59 32.87 -17.56 -53.63
CA LEU A 59 33.11 -18.68 -54.54
C LEU A 59 31.83 -19.16 -55.25
N VAL A 60 30.69 -19.12 -54.57
CA VAL A 60 29.38 -19.45 -55.17
C VAL A 60 28.96 -18.39 -56.19
N PHE A 61 29.31 -17.11 -55.97
CA PHE A 61 29.01 -16.02 -56.91
C PHE A 61 29.87 -16.08 -58.20
N VAL A 62 31.13 -16.53 -58.12
CA VAL A 62 31.99 -16.68 -59.30
C VAL A 62 31.61 -17.91 -60.15
N ALA A 63 31.11 -18.98 -59.53
CA ALA A 63 30.64 -20.18 -60.24
C ALA A 63 29.29 -19.99 -60.95
N THR A 64 28.39 -19.17 -60.40
CA THR A 64 27.11 -18.85 -61.04
C THR A 64 27.27 -17.88 -62.22
N VAL A 65 28.19 -16.92 -62.13
CA VAL A 65 28.50 -15.97 -63.23
C VAL A 65 29.20 -16.65 -64.40
N THR A 66 30.06 -17.65 -64.16
CA THR A 66 30.72 -18.43 -65.23
C THR A 66 29.77 -19.38 -65.96
N SER A 67 28.79 -19.97 -65.26
CA SER A 67 27.72 -20.77 -65.90
C SER A 67 26.75 -19.92 -66.72
N LEU A 68 26.44 -18.69 -66.30
CA LEU A 68 25.57 -17.77 -67.03
C LEU A 68 26.21 -17.23 -68.31
N MET A 69 27.53 -17.02 -68.32
CA MET A 69 28.26 -16.60 -69.54
C MET A 69 28.38 -17.71 -70.59
N ALA A 70 28.46 -18.99 -70.19
CA ALA A 70 28.47 -20.13 -71.11
C ALA A 70 27.10 -20.36 -71.78
N LEU A 71 26.01 -20.07 -71.08
CA LEU A 71 24.64 -20.12 -71.62
C LEU A 71 24.35 -19.01 -72.65
N CYS A 72 24.98 -17.84 -72.55
CA CYS A 72 24.82 -16.75 -73.52
C CYS A 72 25.51 -17.01 -74.88
N VAL A 73 26.58 -17.82 -74.94
CA VAL A 73 27.30 -18.11 -76.20
C VAL A 73 26.56 -19.13 -77.07
N VAL A 74 25.78 -20.03 -76.48
CA VAL A 74 25.03 -21.06 -77.22
C VAL A 74 23.70 -20.53 -77.78
N VAL A 75 23.14 -19.47 -77.21
CA VAL A 75 21.81 -18.92 -77.60
C VAL A 75 21.90 -17.86 -78.72
N LEU A 76 23.09 -17.38 -79.10
CA LEU A 76 23.26 -16.32 -80.09
C LEU A 76 23.59 -16.76 -81.53
N GLN A 77 23.56 -18.05 -81.86
CA GLN A 77 23.62 -18.49 -83.26
C GLN A 77 22.21 -18.85 -83.79
N ARG A 78 21.50 -17.84 -84.27
CA ARG A 78 20.34 -18.03 -85.16
C ARG A 78 20.82 -18.38 -86.57
N PRO A 79 20.20 -19.37 -87.24
CA PRO A 79 20.23 -19.48 -88.70
C PRO A 79 19.18 -18.54 -89.32
N ARG A 80 19.51 -17.95 -90.47
CA ARG A 80 18.62 -17.12 -91.33
C ARG A 80 18.73 -17.60 -92.79
N PRO A 81 17.77 -17.27 -93.68
CA PRO A 81 17.00 -18.25 -94.45
C PRO A 81 17.27 -18.21 -95.97
N ALA A 82 16.60 -19.11 -96.67
CA ALA A 82 16.71 -19.47 -98.09
C ALA A 82 16.05 -18.51 -99.11
N SER A 83 16.40 -18.70 -100.39
CA SER A 83 15.57 -18.53 -101.62
C SER A 83 16.42 -18.96 -102.85
N GLU A 84 16.18 -20.15 -103.45
CA GLU A 84 15.52 -20.42 -104.77
C GLU A 84 16.29 -19.89 -106.00
N ALA A 85 16.46 -20.54 -107.16
CA ALA A 85 15.90 -21.70 -107.89
C ALA A 85 16.97 -22.19 -108.93
N TYR A 86 17.00 -23.40 -109.52
CA TYR A 86 16.08 -23.98 -110.51
C TYR A 86 16.43 -25.47 -110.80
N ALA A 87 15.38 -26.23 -111.20
CA ALA A 87 15.24 -27.52 -111.91
C ALA A 87 16.49 -28.24 -112.49
N PHE A 88 16.58 -29.59 -112.56
CA PHE A 88 15.69 -30.48 -113.33
C PHE A 88 15.87 -31.98 -112.95
N SER A 89 14.91 -32.80 -113.38
CA SER A 89 14.36 -34.10 -112.95
C SER A 89 15.04 -35.43 -113.33
N GLN A 90 14.68 -36.49 -112.56
CA GLN A 90 14.40 -37.93 -112.92
C GLN A 90 15.52 -38.76 -113.61
N GLY A 91 15.73 -40.08 -113.43
CA GLY A 91 14.98 -41.15 -112.73
C GLY A 91 14.69 -42.38 -113.62
N PHE A 92 15.71 -43.17 -114.04
CA PHE A 92 15.70 -44.57 -114.61
C PHE A 92 14.76 -44.88 -115.83
N PRO A 93 14.74 -46.07 -116.53
CA PRO A 93 15.62 -47.28 -116.64
C PRO A 93 15.82 -47.87 -118.10
N GLY A 94 16.57 -49.00 -118.25
CA GLY A 94 16.45 -50.06 -119.30
C GLY A 94 16.79 -49.70 -120.77
N ASP A 95 16.99 -50.59 -121.75
CA ASP A 95 17.34 -52.01 -121.91
C ASP A 95 17.75 -52.17 -123.40
N ASN A 96 18.58 -53.17 -123.71
CA ASN A 96 18.78 -53.94 -124.97
C ASN A 96 18.48 -53.42 -126.41
N THR A 97 19.38 -53.88 -127.30
CA THR A 97 19.19 -54.49 -128.65
C THR A 97 19.11 -53.69 -129.97
N THR A 98 20.09 -54.00 -130.85
CA THR A 98 19.99 -54.52 -132.24
C THR A 98 20.02 -53.58 -133.47
N GLU A 99 20.99 -53.90 -134.38
CA GLU A 99 21.13 -53.73 -135.85
C GLU A 99 20.82 -52.34 -136.48
N GLU A 100 21.62 -51.76 -137.38
CA GLU A 100 21.94 -52.20 -138.76
C GLU A 100 22.93 -51.20 -139.43
N LEU A 101 23.68 -51.65 -140.45
CA LEU A 101 24.57 -50.89 -141.37
C LEU A 101 23.78 -49.98 -142.35
N PRO A 102 24.35 -49.10 -143.23
CA PRO A 102 25.61 -49.22 -144.01
C PRO A 102 26.45 -47.89 -144.13
N VAL A 103 27.69 -47.82 -144.65
CA VAL A 103 28.15 -47.84 -146.07
C VAL A 103 29.69 -47.67 -146.09
N GLU A 104 30.37 -48.42 -146.97
CA GLU A 104 31.80 -48.40 -147.43
C GLU A 104 32.20 -47.08 -148.19
N PRO A 105 33.41 -46.87 -148.77
CA PRO A 105 34.56 -47.77 -148.97
C PRO A 105 35.96 -47.18 -148.64
N ASP A 106 36.98 -48.04 -148.53
CA ASP A 106 38.14 -47.99 -149.44
C ASP A 106 39.03 -49.25 -149.31
N ASN A 107 39.25 -49.87 -150.46
CA ASN A 107 40.01 -51.09 -150.78
C ASN A 107 41.51 -50.74 -150.98
N PRO A 108 42.53 -51.65 -150.91
CA PRO A 108 42.79 -52.63 -152.00
C PRO A 108 43.46 -53.99 -151.62
N PHE A 109 43.06 -55.09 -152.30
CA PHE A 109 43.78 -56.29 -152.82
C PHE A 109 44.77 -57.09 -151.89
N HIS A 110 44.84 -58.43 -151.82
CA HIS A 110 44.87 -59.47 -152.86
C HIS A 110 44.69 -60.90 -152.28
N SER A 111 44.37 -61.84 -153.18
CA SER A 111 43.98 -63.26 -153.02
C SER A 111 45.15 -64.25 -152.81
N GLY A 112 44.90 -65.42 -152.18
CA GLY A 112 45.80 -66.59 -152.31
C GLY A 112 45.63 -67.76 -151.32
N ARG A 113 45.04 -68.85 -151.80
CA ARG A 113 45.20 -70.28 -151.40
C ARG A 113 44.35 -70.87 -150.26
N VAL A 114 43.14 -71.25 -150.67
CA VAL A 114 42.38 -72.42 -150.20
C VAL A 114 43.01 -73.68 -150.79
N ALA A 115 43.51 -74.60 -149.95
CA ALA A 115 43.72 -76.03 -150.28
C ALA A 115 44.29 -76.90 -149.12
N GLU A 116 44.42 -76.40 -147.89
CA GLU A 116 44.88 -77.21 -146.73
C GLU A 116 43.86 -77.25 -145.58
N LEU A 117 42.67 -76.67 -145.77
CA LEU A 117 41.59 -76.64 -144.76
C LEU A 117 40.65 -77.85 -144.83
N GLN A 118 40.79 -78.72 -145.85
CA GLN A 118 39.76 -79.71 -146.17
C GLN A 118 40.00 -81.10 -145.53
N GLU A 119 41.20 -81.40 -145.02
CA GLU A 119 41.48 -82.61 -144.24
C GLU A 119 41.33 -82.42 -142.71
N ALA A 120 41.37 -81.18 -142.21
CA ALA A 120 41.09 -80.86 -140.81
C ALA A 120 39.58 -80.85 -140.47
N ILE A 121 38.71 -80.67 -141.47
CA ILE A 121 37.25 -80.58 -141.30
C ILE A 121 36.59 -81.97 -141.16
N GLN A 122 37.21 -83.04 -141.64
CA GLN A 122 36.62 -84.39 -141.57
C GLN A 122 36.88 -85.09 -140.22
N MET A 123 38.01 -84.83 -139.54
CA MET A 123 38.23 -85.31 -138.17
C MET A 123 37.43 -84.52 -137.11
N PHE A 124 37.11 -83.25 -137.39
CA PHE A 124 36.27 -82.43 -136.49
C PHE A 124 34.79 -82.83 -136.55
N LYS A 125 34.36 -83.53 -137.61
CA LYS A 125 32.97 -83.94 -137.82
C LYS A 125 32.57 -85.12 -136.94
N ASP A 126 33.46 -86.09 -136.73
CA ASP A 126 33.21 -87.24 -135.84
C ASP A 126 33.36 -86.88 -134.35
N HIS A 127 33.94 -85.73 -134.01
CA HIS A 127 34.02 -85.19 -132.63
C HIS A 127 32.85 -84.24 -132.26
N VAL A 128 32.10 -83.75 -133.26
CA VAL A 128 30.96 -82.84 -133.10
C VAL A 128 29.63 -83.58 -132.88
N GLU A 129 29.60 -84.90 -133.10
CA GLU A 129 28.41 -85.75 -132.91
C GLU A 129 28.11 -86.11 -131.43
N ASN A 130 28.63 -85.35 -130.45
CA ASN A 130 28.24 -85.41 -129.03
C ASN A 130 27.74 -84.06 -128.47
N SER A 131 27.46 -83.09 -129.35
CA SER A 131 27.02 -81.72 -129.05
C SER A 131 25.78 -81.61 -128.14
N ARG A 132 24.87 -82.59 -128.18
CA ARG A 132 23.67 -82.59 -127.31
C ARG A 132 23.99 -82.83 -125.84
N THR A 133 25.05 -83.57 -125.52
CA THR A 133 25.43 -83.89 -124.14
C THR A 133 26.01 -82.66 -123.43
N TRP A 134 26.85 -81.88 -124.12
CA TRP A 134 27.45 -80.66 -123.59
C TRP A 134 26.46 -79.51 -123.41
N SER A 135 25.48 -79.37 -124.30
CA SER A 135 24.42 -78.35 -124.15
C SER A 135 23.52 -78.64 -122.95
N VAL A 136 23.18 -79.91 -122.70
CA VAL A 136 22.41 -80.33 -121.52
C VAL A 136 23.23 -80.15 -120.23
N GLU A 137 24.53 -80.47 -120.24
CA GLU A 137 25.42 -80.26 -119.09
C GLU A 137 25.63 -78.76 -118.77
N ILE A 138 25.80 -77.90 -119.78
CA ILE A 138 25.89 -76.45 -119.59
C ILE A 138 24.57 -75.91 -119.03
N HIS A 139 23.42 -76.31 -119.57
CA HIS A 139 22.12 -75.85 -119.06
C HIS A 139 21.83 -76.37 -117.64
N LEU A 140 22.29 -77.57 -117.30
CA LEU A 140 22.23 -78.12 -115.94
C LEU A 140 23.17 -77.37 -114.99
N LEU A 141 24.37 -77.01 -115.43
CA LEU A 141 25.31 -76.19 -114.67
C LEU A 141 24.78 -74.77 -114.46
N THR A 142 24.19 -74.14 -115.48
CA THR A 142 23.50 -72.85 -115.36
C THR A 142 22.36 -72.95 -114.37
N SER A 143 21.54 -74.00 -114.43
CA SER A 143 20.45 -74.22 -113.45
C SER A 143 20.98 -74.42 -112.03
N ARG A 144 22.15 -75.06 -111.86
CA ARG A 144 22.82 -75.19 -110.55
C ARG A 144 23.40 -73.87 -110.07
N VAL A 145 23.98 -73.08 -110.97
CA VAL A 145 24.50 -71.73 -110.68
C VAL A 145 23.36 -70.79 -110.29
N ASP A 146 22.21 -70.85 -110.97
CA ASP A 146 21.02 -70.07 -110.65
C ASP A 146 20.40 -70.49 -109.31
N ASN A 147 20.39 -71.80 -109.02
CA ASN A 147 19.98 -72.31 -107.70
C ASN A 147 20.93 -71.84 -106.59
N VAL A 148 22.24 -71.88 -106.82
CA VAL A 148 23.25 -71.33 -105.88
C VAL A 148 23.09 -69.83 -105.73
N SER A 149 22.85 -69.09 -106.82
CA SER A 149 22.58 -67.65 -106.82
C SER A 149 21.33 -67.31 -106.01
N SER A 150 20.25 -68.09 -106.17
CA SER A 150 19.01 -67.96 -105.40
C SER A 150 19.24 -68.26 -103.92
N GLN A 151 20.05 -69.28 -103.60
CA GLN A 151 20.45 -69.58 -102.22
C GLN A 151 21.30 -68.46 -101.62
N ILE A 152 22.21 -67.86 -102.39
CA ILE A 152 23.02 -66.70 -101.96
C ILE A 152 22.14 -65.47 -101.73
N GLN A 153 21.17 -65.20 -102.59
CA GLN A 153 20.21 -64.10 -102.40
C GLN A 153 19.33 -64.34 -101.17
N MET A 154 18.86 -65.57 -100.95
CA MET A 154 18.12 -65.95 -99.74
C MET A 154 18.99 -65.77 -98.49
N LEU A 155 20.24 -66.24 -98.53
CA LEU A 155 21.20 -66.09 -97.43
C LEU A 155 21.51 -64.61 -97.16
N SER A 156 21.62 -63.79 -98.21
CA SER A 156 21.77 -62.34 -98.12
C SER A 156 20.55 -61.69 -97.46
N GLY A 157 19.34 -62.13 -97.81
CA GLY A 157 18.10 -61.72 -97.15
C GLY A 157 18.09 -62.09 -95.66
N HIS A 158 18.50 -63.31 -95.32
CA HIS A 158 18.61 -63.77 -93.93
C HIS A 158 19.65 -62.96 -93.14
N LEU A 159 20.81 -62.69 -93.73
CA LEU A 159 21.85 -61.84 -93.11
C LEU A 159 21.36 -60.42 -92.85
N LYS A 160 20.55 -59.86 -93.77
CA LYS A 160 19.95 -58.54 -93.60
C LYS A 160 18.93 -58.52 -92.45
N ASN A 161 18.10 -59.56 -92.34
CA ASN A 161 17.16 -59.71 -91.23
C ASN A 161 17.89 -59.89 -89.90
N THR A 162 18.89 -60.77 -89.84
CA THR A 162 19.73 -60.95 -88.65
C THR A 162 20.44 -59.65 -88.26
N SER A 163 20.89 -58.85 -89.23
CA SER A 163 21.47 -57.53 -88.96
C SER A 163 20.47 -56.56 -88.34
N ALA A 164 19.23 -56.56 -88.84
CA ALA A 164 18.14 -55.75 -88.27
C ALA A 164 17.81 -56.20 -86.83
N ASP A 165 17.73 -57.52 -86.59
CA ASP A 165 17.50 -58.08 -85.26
C ASP A 165 18.61 -57.71 -84.27
N VAL A 166 19.88 -57.76 -84.70
CA VAL A 166 21.02 -57.32 -83.87
C VAL A 166 20.95 -55.83 -83.54
N GLN A 167 20.55 -54.98 -84.49
CA GLN A 167 20.36 -53.55 -84.21
C GLN A 167 19.18 -53.29 -83.25
N MET A 168 18.09 -54.06 -83.37
CA MET A 168 16.97 -54.00 -82.45
C MET A 168 17.39 -54.41 -81.02
N VAL A 169 18.11 -55.52 -80.87
CA VAL A 169 18.65 -55.96 -79.57
C VAL A 169 19.61 -54.94 -78.98
N LYS A 170 20.45 -54.29 -79.81
CA LYS A 170 21.34 -53.21 -79.37
C LYS A 170 20.58 -51.99 -78.85
N SER A 171 19.46 -51.63 -79.49
CA SER A 171 18.58 -50.56 -79.01
C SER A 171 17.97 -50.92 -77.65
N ILE A 172 17.41 -52.12 -77.53
CA ILE A 172 16.82 -52.61 -76.28
C ILE A 172 17.86 -52.64 -75.14
N LEU A 173 19.10 -53.04 -75.43
CA LEU A 173 20.18 -53.06 -74.43
C LEU A 173 20.57 -51.64 -73.97
N LYS A 174 20.51 -50.65 -74.86
CA LYS A 174 20.75 -49.23 -74.53
C LYS A 174 19.61 -48.64 -73.69
N ASP A 175 18.38 -49.04 -73.95
CA ASP A 175 17.22 -48.63 -73.15
C ASP A 175 17.29 -49.29 -71.76
N ALA A 176 17.72 -50.54 -71.66
CA ALA A 176 17.91 -51.26 -70.40
C ALA A 176 19.02 -50.63 -69.51
N SER A 177 20.12 -50.18 -70.09
CA SER A 177 21.19 -49.49 -69.34
C SER A 177 20.75 -48.09 -68.85
N THR A 178 19.95 -47.39 -69.66
CA THR A 178 19.32 -46.11 -69.28
C THR A 178 18.34 -46.30 -68.12
N LEU A 179 17.51 -47.35 -68.18
CA LEU A 179 16.57 -47.70 -67.11
C LEU A 179 17.31 -48.11 -65.81
N HIS A 180 18.43 -48.81 -65.92
CA HIS A 180 19.28 -49.17 -64.78
C HIS A 180 19.83 -47.92 -64.08
N PHE A 181 20.31 -46.92 -64.83
CA PHE A 181 20.80 -45.66 -64.27
C PHE A 181 19.68 -44.86 -63.59
N GLN A 182 18.50 -44.77 -64.22
CA GLN A 182 17.32 -44.13 -63.60
C GLN A 182 16.90 -44.84 -62.30
N THR A 183 16.94 -46.17 -62.28
CA THR A 183 16.63 -46.97 -61.09
C THR A 183 17.64 -46.74 -59.96
N GLN A 184 18.93 -46.59 -60.28
CA GLN A 184 19.95 -46.24 -59.28
C GLN A 184 19.77 -44.82 -58.72
N MET A 185 19.47 -43.84 -59.58
CA MET A 185 19.19 -42.46 -59.15
C MET A 185 17.97 -42.40 -58.22
N LEU A 186 16.90 -43.13 -58.55
CA LEU A 186 15.71 -43.23 -57.69
C LEU A 186 16.03 -43.91 -56.36
N ARG A 187 16.87 -44.95 -56.35
CA ARG A 187 17.32 -45.61 -55.12
C ARG A 187 18.10 -44.65 -54.22
N SER A 188 19.07 -43.91 -54.76
CA SER A 188 19.83 -42.93 -53.98
C SER A 188 18.96 -41.78 -53.48
N SER A 189 17.98 -41.32 -54.27
CA SER A 189 17.01 -40.33 -53.82
C SER A 189 16.11 -40.89 -52.70
N LEU A 190 15.66 -42.14 -52.80
CA LEU A 190 14.86 -42.81 -51.78
C LEU A 190 15.65 -42.99 -50.47
N GLU A 191 16.91 -43.41 -50.56
CA GLU A 191 17.82 -43.53 -49.40
C GLU A 191 18.02 -42.16 -48.72
N GLY A 192 18.21 -41.09 -49.51
CA GLY A 192 18.28 -39.72 -49.00
C GLY A 192 17.00 -39.29 -48.28
N THR A 193 15.82 -39.55 -48.87
CA THR A 193 14.54 -39.25 -48.21
C THR A 193 14.32 -40.07 -46.94
N SER A 194 14.74 -41.34 -46.93
CA SER A 194 14.65 -42.20 -45.75
C SER A 194 15.53 -41.68 -44.61
N ALA A 195 16.73 -41.17 -44.90
CA ALA A 195 17.61 -40.58 -43.90
C ALA A 195 17.01 -39.31 -43.29
N GLU A 196 16.42 -38.42 -44.12
CA GLU A 196 15.78 -37.20 -43.62
C GLU A 196 14.55 -37.51 -42.75
N ILE A 197 13.74 -38.52 -43.12
CA ILE A 197 12.61 -38.98 -42.30
C ILE A 197 13.08 -39.49 -40.93
N GLN A 198 14.18 -40.24 -40.87
CA GLN A 198 14.74 -40.72 -39.60
C GLN A 198 15.25 -39.57 -38.73
N LYS A 199 15.89 -38.56 -39.34
CA LYS A 199 16.32 -37.35 -38.64
C LYS A 199 15.15 -36.57 -38.07
N GLN A 200 14.11 -36.31 -38.88
CA GLN A 200 12.89 -35.64 -38.42
C GLN A 200 12.17 -36.39 -37.31
N ARG A 201 12.23 -37.73 -37.32
CA ARG A 201 11.71 -38.55 -36.22
C ARG A 201 12.50 -38.32 -34.92
N GLY A 202 13.82 -38.28 -35.00
CA GLY A 202 14.67 -37.95 -33.84
C GLY A 202 14.39 -36.55 -33.29
N ASP A 203 14.29 -35.55 -34.16
CA ASP A 203 13.97 -34.17 -33.77
C ASP A 203 12.58 -34.09 -33.10
N LEU A 204 11.61 -34.87 -33.58
CA LEU A 204 10.26 -34.96 -32.99
C LEU A 204 10.28 -35.62 -31.60
N GLU A 205 11.09 -36.66 -31.41
CA GLU A 205 11.25 -37.31 -30.09
C GLU A 205 11.89 -36.35 -29.08
N GLU A 206 12.91 -35.59 -29.50
CA GLU A 206 13.53 -34.56 -28.64
C GLU A 206 12.54 -33.43 -28.30
N ALA A 207 11.76 -32.97 -29.28
CA ALA A 207 10.70 -31.98 -29.06
C ALA A 207 9.64 -32.49 -28.07
N ASN A 208 9.24 -33.76 -28.16
CA ASN A 208 8.29 -34.38 -27.24
C ASN A 208 8.86 -34.52 -25.82
N ALA A 209 10.14 -34.86 -25.69
CA ALA A 209 10.82 -34.91 -24.40
C ALA A 209 10.90 -33.51 -23.75
N LEU A 210 11.24 -32.49 -24.55
CA LEU A 210 11.26 -31.10 -24.09
C LEU A 210 9.87 -30.62 -23.67
N ASN A 211 8.84 -30.92 -24.45
CA ASN A 211 7.45 -30.60 -24.11
C ASN A 211 7.03 -31.26 -22.78
N SER A 212 7.37 -32.53 -22.58
CA SER A 212 7.08 -33.25 -21.33
C SER A 212 7.78 -32.61 -20.12
N LYS A 213 9.03 -32.17 -20.29
CA LYS A 213 9.79 -31.46 -19.26
C LYS A 213 9.18 -30.09 -18.94
N THR A 214 8.76 -29.34 -19.96
CA THR A 214 8.05 -28.06 -19.79
C THR A 214 6.73 -28.25 -19.05
N GLN A 215 5.93 -29.26 -19.42
CA GLN A 215 4.68 -29.57 -18.72
C GLN A 215 4.91 -29.95 -17.25
N SER A 216 5.94 -30.74 -16.96
CA SER A 216 6.35 -31.07 -15.59
C SER A 216 6.75 -29.82 -14.79
N PHE A 217 7.53 -28.92 -15.39
CA PHE A 217 7.93 -27.67 -14.77
C PHE A 217 6.73 -26.76 -14.48
N LEU A 218 5.85 -26.57 -15.47
CA LEU A 218 4.63 -25.78 -15.31
C LEU A 218 3.72 -26.36 -14.22
N LYS A 219 3.57 -27.68 -14.16
CA LYS A 219 2.79 -28.35 -13.10
C LYS A 219 3.38 -28.14 -11.71
N SER A 220 4.70 -28.23 -11.58
CA SER A 220 5.41 -27.96 -10.32
C SER A 220 5.27 -26.50 -9.89
N SER A 221 5.49 -25.56 -10.83
CA SER A 221 5.35 -24.13 -10.59
C SER A 221 3.92 -23.78 -10.18
N LEU A 222 2.91 -24.32 -10.85
CA LEU A 222 1.50 -24.10 -10.52
C LEU A 222 1.16 -24.62 -9.12
N ALA A 223 1.66 -25.81 -8.75
CA ALA A 223 1.48 -26.36 -7.41
C ALA A 223 2.13 -25.48 -6.34
N ASN A 224 3.33 -24.96 -6.61
CA ASN A 224 4.04 -24.07 -5.67
C ASN A 224 3.31 -22.73 -5.51
N THR A 225 2.88 -22.10 -6.60
CA THR A 225 2.08 -20.87 -6.56
C THR A 225 0.74 -21.08 -5.85
N SER A 226 0.09 -22.23 -6.06
CA SER A 226 -1.13 -22.59 -5.34
C SER A 226 -0.90 -22.71 -3.83
N LEU A 227 0.24 -23.26 -3.41
CA LEU A 227 0.61 -23.39 -1.99
C LEU A 227 0.88 -22.02 -1.37
N GLU A 228 1.61 -21.15 -2.06
CA GLU A 228 1.84 -19.76 -1.64
C GLU A 228 0.54 -18.97 -1.49
N LEU A 229 -0.37 -19.07 -2.47
CA LEU A 229 -1.69 -18.45 -2.41
C LEU A 229 -2.52 -18.96 -1.23
N HIS A 230 -2.46 -20.27 -0.95
CA HIS A 230 -3.17 -20.83 0.20
C HIS A 230 -2.58 -20.36 1.54
N MET A 231 -1.26 -20.19 1.64
CA MET A 231 -0.61 -19.62 2.83
C MET A 231 -1.00 -18.15 3.02
N LEU A 232 -1.01 -17.36 1.95
CA LEU A 232 -1.46 -15.96 1.99
C LEU A 232 -2.93 -15.84 2.39
N SER A 233 -3.80 -16.68 1.85
CA SER A 233 -5.22 -16.72 2.21
C SER A 233 -5.41 -16.99 3.71
N ARG A 234 -4.69 -17.98 4.25
CA ARG A 234 -4.73 -18.29 5.68
C ARG A 234 -4.17 -17.15 6.54
N GLY A 235 -3.09 -16.50 6.08
CA GLY A 235 -2.54 -15.31 6.74
C GLY A 235 -3.55 -14.16 6.79
N LEU A 236 -4.29 -13.95 5.71
CA LEU A 236 -5.33 -12.93 5.62
C LEU A 236 -6.52 -13.23 6.55
N GLU A 237 -6.93 -14.48 6.63
CA GLU A 237 -8.00 -14.94 7.51
C GLU A 237 -7.62 -14.77 8.99
N ASN A 238 -6.37 -15.12 9.35
CA ASN A 238 -5.83 -14.86 10.68
C ASN A 238 -5.82 -13.36 11.01
N ALA A 239 -5.30 -12.52 10.11
CA ALA A 239 -5.29 -11.06 10.29
C ALA A 239 -6.72 -10.51 10.46
N TYR A 240 -7.69 -11.02 9.69
CA TYR A 240 -9.08 -10.63 9.84
C TYR A 240 -9.63 -10.97 11.22
N THR A 241 -9.36 -12.18 11.74
CA THR A 241 -9.80 -12.57 13.09
C THR A 241 -9.15 -11.73 14.19
N GLU A 242 -7.86 -11.38 14.06
CA GLU A 242 -7.17 -10.47 14.99
C GLU A 242 -7.78 -9.07 14.96
N ILE A 243 -8.10 -8.53 13.78
CA ILE A 243 -8.76 -7.22 13.63
C ILE A 243 -10.13 -7.23 14.32
N GLN A 244 -10.92 -8.31 14.17
CA GLN A 244 -12.21 -8.42 14.86
C GLN A 244 -12.05 -8.49 16.38
N ALA A 245 -11.05 -9.21 16.87
CA ALA A 245 -10.75 -9.27 18.30
C ALA A 245 -10.34 -7.88 18.86
N LEU A 246 -9.49 -7.14 18.13
CA LEU A 246 -9.11 -5.77 18.46
C LEU A 246 -10.32 -4.83 18.47
N LYS A 247 -11.22 -4.96 17.49
CA LYS A 247 -12.47 -4.18 17.44
C LYS A 247 -13.33 -4.43 18.68
N ALA A 248 -13.54 -5.69 19.04
CA ALA A 248 -14.30 -6.05 20.25
C ALA A 248 -13.62 -5.52 21.53
N GLY A 249 -12.28 -5.56 21.58
CA GLY A 249 -11.50 -4.96 22.66
C GLY A 249 -11.70 -3.44 22.77
N LEU A 250 -11.70 -2.74 21.65
CA LEU A 250 -11.93 -1.30 21.59
C LEU A 250 -13.35 -0.91 22.02
N GLU A 251 -14.37 -1.66 21.59
CA GLU A 251 -15.75 -1.46 22.01
C GLU A 251 -15.90 -1.63 23.53
N LYS A 252 -15.25 -2.65 24.11
CA LYS A 252 -15.23 -2.85 25.56
C LYS A 252 -14.52 -1.71 26.30
N ALA A 253 -13.37 -1.26 25.80
CA ALA A 253 -12.64 -0.14 26.38
C ALA A 253 -13.46 1.16 26.33
N SER A 254 -14.17 1.40 25.21
CA SER A 254 -15.08 2.54 25.05
C SER A 254 -16.22 2.50 26.06
N ALA A 255 -16.87 1.34 26.24
CA ALA A 255 -17.91 1.17 27.25
C ALA A 255 -17.40 1.42 28.68
N GLN A 256 -16.18 0.95 29.00
CA GLN A 256 -15.54 1.22 30.29
C GLN A 256 -15.23 2.71 30.49
N ALA A 257 -14.75 3.40 29.45
CA ALA A 257 -14.51 4.84 29.49
C ALA A 257 -15.81 5.64 29.70
N GLN A 258 -16.91 5.24 29.06
CA GLN A 258 -18.22 5.85 29.29
C GLN A 258 -18.72 5.64 30.72
N LEU A 259 -18.55 4.43 31.26
CA LEU A 259 -18.89 4.13 32.66
C LEU A 259 -18.05 5.00 33.61
N ALA A 260 -16.73 5.07 33.42
CA ALA A 260 -15.85 5.92 34.22
C ALA A 260 -16.27 7.39 34.16
N ASN A 261 -16.63 7.90 32.99
CA ASN A 261 -17.14 9.27 32.82
C ASN A 261 -18.46 9.49 33.59
N SER A 262 -19.38 8.52 33.57
CA SER A 262 -20.63 8.61 34.35
C SER A 262 -20.36 8.64 35.87
N THR A 263 -19.42 7.82 36.34
CA THR A 263 -18.98 7.80 37.74
C THR A 263 -18.33 9.13 38.12
N LEU A 264 -17.50 9.71 37.24
CA LEU A 264 -16.86 11.00 37.47
C LEU A 264 -17.88 12.14 37.55
N LYS A 265 -18.90 12.13 36.68
CA LYS A 265 -20.02 13.09 36.75
C LYS A 265 -20.77 12.98 38.08
N ASN A 266 -21.04 11.76 38.55
CA ASN A 266 -21.69 11.53 39.85
C ASN A 266 -20.81 12.02 41.01
N ALA A 267 -19.52 11.71 41.01
CA ALA A 267 -18.57 12.21 42.00
C ALA A 267 -18.54 13.74 42.01
N ASN A 268 -18.55 14.37 40.84
CA ASN A 268 -18.58 15.83 40.73
C ASN A 268 -19.88 16.43 41.30
N ALA A 269 -21.03 15.79 41.06
CA ALA A 269 -22.29 16.18 41.67
C ALA A 269 -22.26 16.07 43.20
N GLN A 270 -21.66 15.01 43.74
CA GLN A 270 -21.47 14.86 45.19
C GLN A 270 -20.55 15.93 45.78
N ILE A 271 -19.47 16.30 45.08
CA ILE A 271 -18.57 17.39 45.48
C ILE A 271 -19.34 18.72 45.56
N LEU A 272 -20.23 19.00 44.60
CA LEU A 272 -21.07 20.21 44.63
C LEU A 272 -22.01 20.22 45.84
N VAL A 273 -22.62 19.09 46.17
CA VAL A 273 -23.47 18.95 47.38
C VAL A 273 -22.64 19.17 48.65
N LEU A 274 -21.45 18.58 48.75
CA LEU A 274 -20.54 18.76 49.87
C LEU A 274 -20.10 20.23 50.02
N ARG A 275 -19.85 20.93 48.91
CA ARG A 275 -19.55 22.36 48.93
C ARG A 275 -20.71 23.17 49.52
N GLY A 276 -21.94 22.92 49.08
CA GLY A 276 -23.12 23.58 49.66
C GLY A 276 -23.30 23.31 51.16
N ASN A 277 -23.00 22.09 51.61
CA ASN A 277 -22.99 21.77 53.04
C ASN A 277 -21.90 22.52 53.81
N LEU A 278 -20.70 22.67 53.22
CA LEU A 278 -19.60 23.42 53.83
C LEU A 278 -19.96 24.91 53.98
N ASP A 279 -20.61 25.50 52.98
CA ASP A 279 -21.10 26.88 53.05
C ASP A 279 -22.10 27.05 54.21
N ARG A 280 -23.02 26.10 54.36
CA ARG A 280 -23.99 26.09 55.48
C ARG A 280 -23.33 25.91 56.84
N VAL A 281 -22.23 25.17 56.94
CA VAL A 281 -21.41 25.09 58.16
C VAL A 281 -20.72 26.42 58.45
N ASN A 282 -20.25 27.14 57.42
CA ASN A 282 -19.68 28.47 57.59
C ASN A 282 -20.72 29.47 58.11
N ASP A 283 -21.95 29.42 57.59
CA ASP A 283 -23.07 30.23 58.10
C ASP A 283 -23.38 29.92 59.57
N LEU A 284 -23.45 28.63 59.92
CA LEU A 284 -23.65 28.20 61.31
C LEU A 284 -22.51 28.66 62.24
N ARG A 285 -21.26 28.71 61.73
CA ARG A 285 -20.12 29.24 62.48
C ARG A 285 -20.27 30.75 62.71
N ALA A 286 -20.70 31.50 61.69
CA ALA A 286 -20.97 32.93 61.83
C ALA A 286 -22.09 33.18 62.85
N GLN A 287 -23.18 32.42 62.80
CA GLN A 287 -24.27 32.49 63.78
C GLN A 287 -23.79 32.17 65.20
N ASN A 288 -22.98 31.12 65.38
CA ASN A 288 -22.38 30.79 66.68
C ASN A 288 -21.49 31.91 67.22
N GLN A 289 -20.76 32.61 66.35
CA GLN A 289 -19.94 33.74 66.77
C GLN A 289 -20.80 34.91 67.26
N VAL A 290 -21.91 35.20 66.59
CA VAL A 290 -22.90 36.19 67.04
C VAL A 290 -23.50 35.81 68.40
N LEU A 291 -23.86 34.53 68.58
CA LEU A 291 -24.36 34.01 69.85
C LEU A 291 -23.33 34.15 70.97
N ARG A 292 -22.05 33.82 70.74
CA ARG A 292 -20.98 34.03 71.73
C ARG A 292 -20.83 35.49 72.13
N ASN A 293 -20.86 36.40 71.16
CA ASN A 293 -20.75 37.83 71.43
C ASN A 293 -21.92 38.31 72.27
N SER A 294 -23.14 37.87 71.94
CA SER A 294 -24.35 38.15 72.72
C SER A 294 -24.24 37.60 74.13
N LEU A 295 -23.80 36.34 74.29
CA LEU A 295 -23.60 35.70 75.58
C LEU A 295 -22.61 36.46 76.45
N LYS A 296 -21.49 36.90 75.87
CA LYS A 296 -20.48 37.73 76.54
C LYS A 296 -21.08 39.07 77.00
N GLY A 297 -21.93 39.69 76.18
CA GLY A 297 -22.71 40.88 76.54
C GLY A 297 -23.64 40.65 77.73
N THR A 298 -24.47 39.60 77.68
CA THR A 298 -25.34 39.22 78.81
C THR A 298 -24.56 38.89 80.07
N ASN A 299 -23.39 38.25 79.97
CA ASN A 299 -22.56 37.97 81.14
C ASN A 299 -22.01 39.26 81.78
N ALA A 300 -21.66 40.27 80.97
CA ALA A 300 -21.26 41.59 81.47
C ALA A 300 -22.42 42.30 82.19
N GLU A 301 -23.64 42.22 81.63
CA GLU A 301 -24.88 42.71 82.26
C GLU A 301 -25.14 42.01 83.61
N VAL A 302 -25.04 40.68 83.67
CA VAL A 302 -25.21 39.90 84.91
C VAL A 302 -24.16 40.29 85.96
N GLN A 303 -22.90 40.49 85.58
CA GLN A 303 -21.87 40.95 86.50
C GLN A 303 -22.14 42.37 87.02
N LYS A 304 -22.72 43.25 86.19
CA LYS A 304 -23.14 44.59 86.60
C LYS A 304 -24.28 44.51 87.61
N LEU A 305 -25.29 43.68 87.35
CA LEU A 305 -26.40 43.39 88.27
C LEU A 305 -25.90 42.82 89.61
N SER A 306 -24.95 41.89 89.58
CA SER A 306 -24.35 41.31 90.80
C SER A 306 -23.63 42.38 91.64
N ARG A 307 -22.87 43.29 91.01
CA ARG A 307 -22.27 44.46 91.69
C ARG A 307 -23.33 45.38 92.29
N SER A 308 -24.40 45.67 91.55
CA SER A 308 -25.52 46.46 92.08
C SER A 308 -26.19 45.78 93.29
N LEU A 309 -26.33 44.45 93.27
CA LEU A 309 -26.89 43.68 94.38
C LEU A 309 -25.96 43.70 95.61
N GLN A 310 -24.65 43.58 95.42
CA GLN A 310 -23.66 43.72 96.50
C GLN A 310 -23.69 45.13 97.12
N ASN A 311 -23.83 46.17 96.30
CA ASN A 311 -23.98 47.54 96.81
C ASN A 311 -25.29 47.69 97.60
N ALA A 312 -26.39 47.10 97.13
CA ALA A 312 -27.67 47.11 97.84
C ALA A 312 -27.60 46.34 99.17
N SER A 313 -26.90 45.21 99.23
CA SER A 313 -26.73 44.44 100.47
C SER A 313 -25.82 45.17 101.47
N ALA A 314 -24.76 45.83 101.00
CA ALA A 314 -23.93 46.70 101.83
C ALA A 314 -24.74 47.87 102.41
N LEU A 315 -25.55 48.54 101.58
CA LEU A 315 -26.45 49.61 102.02
C LEU A 315 -27.44 49.10 103.07
N ASN A 316 -28.05 47.93 102.84
CA ASN A 316 -28.96 47.32 103.79
C ASN A 316 -28.28 47.00 105.14
N SER A 317 -27.05 46.47 105.13
CA SER A 317 -26.26 46.24 106.34
C SER A 317 -25.97 47.54 107.09
N GLN A 318 -25.64 48.61 106.35
CA GLN A 318 -25.42 49.95 106.92
C GLN A 318 -26.70 50.52 107.53
N THR A 319 -27.85 50.37 106.87
CA THR A 319 -29.16 50.76 107.41
C THR A 319 -29.51 49.97 108.67
N GLN A 320 -29.28 48.65 108.69
CA GLN A 320 -29.51 47.82 109.88
C GLN A 320 -28.61 48.24 111.06
N THR A 321 -27.36 48.61 110.78
CA THR A 321 -26.42 49.10 111.81
C THR A 321 -26.85 50.45 112.37
N LEU A 322 -27.30 51.38 111.51
CA LEU A 322 -27.85 52.68 111.94
C LEU A 322 -29.11 52.51 112.78
N LEU A 323 -30.04 51.65 112.34
CA LEU A 323 -31.26 51.36 113.10
C LEU A 323 -30.94 50.73 114.45
N LYS A 324 -29.98 49.79 114.52
CA LYS A 324 -29.53 49.19 115.77
C LYS A 324 -28.89 50.21 116.70
N GLY A 325 -27.99 51.04 116.20
CA GLY A 325 -27.37 52.11 116.99
C GLY A 325 -28.38 53.13 117.52
N SER A 326 -29.37 53.51 116.69
CA SER A 326 -30.47 54.37 117.13
C SER A 326 -31.31 53.70 118.21
N LEU A 327 -31.64 52.41 118.05
CA LEU A 327 -32.44 51.66 119.02
C LEU A 327 -31.69 51.46 120.35
N ASP A 328 -30.39 51.16 120.30
CA ASP A 328 -29.53 51.04 121.48
C ASP A 328 -29.43 52.40 122.20
N ASN A 329 -29.32 53.51 121.46
CA ASN A 329 -29.33 54.86 122.04
C ASN A 329 -30.68 55.18 122.71
N THR A 330 -31.80 54.92 122.04
CA THR A 330 -33.14 55.09 122.62
C THR A 330 -33.34 54.18 123.84
N SER A 331 -32.77 52.97 123.85
CA SER A 331 -32.81 52.05 124.99
C SER A 331 -32.03 52.60 126.18
N VAL A 332 -30.85 53.18 125.96
CA VAL A 332 -30.05 53.86 127.01
C VAL A 332 -30.79 55.07 127.55
N GLU A 333 -31.37 55.91 126.68
CA GLU A 333 -32.20 57.06 127.10
C GLU A 333 -33.42 56.61 127.93
N LEU A 334 -34.09 55.52 127.56
CA LEU A 334 -35.18 54.94 128.34
C LEU A 334 -34.73 54.32 129.66
N GLN A 335 -33.50 53.79 129.75
CA GLN A 335 -32.94 53.31 131.02
C GLN A 335 -32.56 54.47 131.94
N LEU A 336 -32.02 55.56 131.38
CA LEU A 336 -31.78 56.81 132.10
C LEU A 336 -33.10 57.40 132.62
N LEU A 337 -34.11 57.51 131.77
CA LEU A 337 -35.44 58.00 132.14
C LEU A 337 -36.10 57.11 133.22
N ARG A 338 -35.87 55.80 133.16
CA ARG A 338 -36.32 54.85 134.19
C ARG A 338 -35.59 55.05 135.50
N GLY A 339 -34.27 55.27 135.47
CA GLY A 339 -33.49 55.63 136.66
C GLY A 339 -33.95 56.96 137.27
N ASP A 340 -34.27 57.95 136.44
CA ASP A 340 -34.84 59.23 136.88
C ASP A 340 -36.24 59.04 137.48
N LEU A 341 -37.07 58.15 136.91
CA LEU A 341 -38.38 57.77 137.47
C LEU A 341 -38.27 56.98 138.78
N GLU A 342 -37.27 56.10 138.93
CA GLU A 342 -36.99 55.42 140.20
C GLU A 342 -36.49 56.40 141.27
N LYS A 343 -35.63 57.36 140.88
CA LYS A 343 -35.19 58.44 141.75
C LYS A 343 -36.34 59.34 142.17
N ALA A 344 -37.22 59.72 141.25
CA ALA A 344 -38.45 60.47 141.53
C ALA A 344 -39.41 59.65 142.41
N GLY A 345 -39.51 58.34 142.21
CA GLY A 345 -40.29 57.44 143.06
C GLY A 345 -39.72 57.35 144.49
N ASN A 346 -38.40 57.34 144.63
CA ASN A 346 -37.72 57.39 145.93
C ASN A 346 -37.89 58.75 146.61
N GLU A 347 -37.80 59.85 145.87
CA GLU A 347 -38.09 61.21 146.35
C GLU A 347 -39.56 61.38 146.74
N ILE A 348 -40.52 60.79 146.01
CA ILE A 348 -41.93 60.76 146.37
C ILE A 348 -42.17 59.93 147.63
N ASN A 349 -41.48 58.79 147.81
CA ASN A 349 -41.57 57.99 149.04
C ASN A 349 -40.92 58.70 150.24
N LEU A 350 -39.86 59.47 150.02
CA LEU A 350 -39.23 60.34 151.03
C LEU A 350 -40.16 61.50 151.41
N LEU A 351 -40.75 62.18 150.43
CA LEU A 351 -41.78 63.22 150.61
C LEU A 351 -43.03 62.68 151.30
N LYS A 352 -43.41 61.42 151.05
CA LYS A 352 -44.54 60.75 151.73
C LYS A 352 -44.21 60.42 153.19
N LYS A 353 -42.94 60.15 153.51
CA LYS A 353 -42.43 59.97 154.87
C LYS A 353 -42.31 61.31 155.61
N ASP A 354 -41.87 62.36 154.91
CA ASP A 354 -41.76 63.72 155.43
C ASP A 354 -43.12 64.39 155.61
N LEU A 355 -44.11 64.12 154.74
CA LEU A 355 -45.50 64.57 154.87
C LEU A 355 -46.24 63.84 156.02
N ALA A 356 -45.87 62.59 156.31
CA ALA A 356 -46.39 61.83 157.46
C ALA A 356 -45.75 62.28 158.80
N MET A 357 -44.53 62.84 158.78
CA MET A 357 -43.86 63.40 159.95
C MET A 357 -44.22 64.89 160.18
N ALA A 358 -44.49 65.65 159.11
CA ALA A 358 -44.90 67.06 159.14
C ALA A 358 -46.34 67.29 159.61
N ALA A 359 -47.17 66.24 159.67
CA ALA A 359 -48.53 66.31 160.21
C ALA A 359 -48.61 66.10 161.74
N ALA A 360 -47.50 65.78 162.43
CA ALA A 360 -47.53 65.41 163.85
C ALA A 360 -46.83 66.37 164.83
N GLN A 361 -46.02 67.35 164.38
CA GLN A 361 -45.31 68.26 165.31
C GLN A 361 -45.27 69.72 164.84
N THR A 362 -46.34 70.20 164.21
CA THR A 362 -46.69 71.63 164.19
C THR A 362 -47.26 72.04 165.55
N GLN A 363 -46.46 71.95 166.61
CA GLN A 363 -46.74 72.68 167.85
C GLN A 363 -45.45 72.83 168.66
N ILE A 364 -45.15 74.10 168.98
CA ILE A 364 -44.10 74.57 169.89
C ILE A 364 -42.76 74.89 169.22
N ALA A 365 -42.62 76.19 168.95
CA ALA A 365 -41.39 76.98 169.03
C ALA A 365 -40.33 76.73 167.94
N ASN A 366 -39.55 77.70 167.50
CA ASN A 366 -39.52 79.15 167.60
C ASN A 366 -38.28 79.51 166.75
N SER A 367 -38.31 80.68 166.11
CA SER A 367 -37.19 81.59 165.88
C SER A 367 -35.77 81.09 165.51
N HIS A 368 -35.20 81.88 164.59
CA HIS A 368 -33.79 82.06 164.22
C HIS A 368 -33.23 81.05 163.21
N LEU A 369 -32.84 81.48 162.01
CA LEU A 369 -31.72 82.38 161.63
C LEU A 369 -30.36 81.70 161.92
N GLU A 370 -29.55 81.69 160.87
CA GLU A 370 -28.11 81.39 160.78
C GLU A 370 -27.76 80.04 160.13
N GLN A 371 -27.23 80.02 158.88
CA GLN A 371 -25.89 80.50 158.46
C GLN A 371 -24.85 79.69 159.24
N THR A 372 -23.88 78.98 158.70
CA THR A 372 -23.01 79.11 157.53
C THR A 372 -22.28 77.76 157.54
N ASP A 373 -21.86 77.14 156.45
CA ASP A 373 -20.66 77.46 155.69
C ASP A 373 -20.13 76.11 155.25
N ALA A 374 -19.43 76.13 154.12
CA ALA A 374 -18.39 75.21 153.73
C ALA A 374 -18.50 73.75 154.21
N GLN A 375 -18.53 72.83 153.26
CA GLN A 375 -17.29 72.12 152.97
C GLN A 375 -17.34 71.38 151.63
N ILE A 376 -16.32 71.72 150.82
CA ILE A 376 -15.46 70.75 150.13
C ILE A 376 -16.05 70.22 148.81
N GLN A 377 -15.82 70.90 147.68
CA GLN A 377 -14.63 70.70 146.81
C GLN A 377 -14.23 69.23 146.74
N VAL A 378 -14.50 68.55 145.63
CA VAL A 378 -13.60 67.52 145.06
C VAL A 378 -14.16 67.01 143.72
N LEU A 379 -13.22 66.83 142.79
CA LEU A 379 -13.27 66.06 141.54
C LEU A 379 -13.93 66.70 140.31
N LYS A 380 -13.13 67.53 139.61
CA LYS A 380 -13.15 67.51 138.14
C LYS A 380 -11.86 68.01 137.52
N THR A 381 -10.83 67.16 137.44
CA THR A 381 -10.01 66.93 136.22
C THR A 381 -8.80 66.07 136.55
N GLU A 382 -8.94 64.75 136.37
CA GLU A 382 -7.82 63.92 135.90
C GLU A 382 -8.36 63.01 134.79
N LEU A 383 -8.15 63.53 133.59
CA LEU A 383 -8.08 62.82 132.34
C LEU A 383 -6.62 62.34 132.23
N GLU A 384 -6.37 61.03 132.17
CA GLU A 384 -5.40 60.41 131.24
C GLU A 384 -5.28 58.90 131.48
N ASN A 385 -5.54 58.14 130.40
CA ASN A 385 -5.49 56.68 130.36
C ASN A 385 -4.12 56.19 129.88
N ALA A 386 -3.63 55.13 130.53
CA ALA A 386 -2.61 54.25 129.98
C ALA A 386 -3.23 53.23 129.01
N SER A 387 -2.61 53.05 127.83
CA SER A 387 -2.79 51.88 126.97
C SER A 387 -1.90 50.72 127.44
N PRO A 388 -2.22 49.46 127.08
CA PRO A 388 -1.32 48.80 126.12
C PRO A 388 -1.95 47.81 125.12
N PHE A 389 -1.52 47.94 123.86
CA PHE A 389 -0.92 46.93 122.97
C PHE A 389 -1.43 45.47 122.90
N ASN A 390 -1.74 45.03 121.66
CA ASN A 390 -1.17 43.86 120.95
C ASN A 390 -2.19 43.01 120.15
N SER A 391 -2.69 43.54 119.03
CA SER A 391 -3.42 42.73 118.00
C SER A 391 -3.25 43.25 116.56
N ASN A 392 -2.75 44.48 116.37
CA ASN A 392 -2.65 45.11 115.03
C ASN A 392 -1.35 44.81 114.26
N LEU A 393 -0.32 44.22 114.90
CA LEU A 393 0.98 43.96 114.25
C LEU A 393 1.01 42.62 113.49
N GLN A 394 0.06 41.71 113.75
CA GLN A 394 -0.03 40.41 113.09
C GLN A 394 -0.87 40.48 111.79
N VAL A 395 -1.96 41.25 111.80
CA VAL A 395 -2.85 41.43 110.65
C VAL A 395 -2.15 42.15 109.49
N LEU A 396 -1.28 43.12 109.78
CA LEU A 396 -0.54 43.87 108.74
C LEU A 396 0.55 43.02 108.07
N ASN A 397 1.15 42.08 108.80
CA ASN A 397 2.17 41.17 108.27
C ASN A 397 1.56 40.08 107.37
N ASP A 398 0.37 39.59 107.71
CA ASP A 398 -0.36 38.60 106.91
C ASP A 398 -0.94 39.22 105.62
N HIS A 399 -1.39 40.49 105.68
CA HIS A 399 -1.84 41.22 104.49
C HIS A 399 -0.69 41.48 103.50
N SER A 400 0.50 41.85 104.00
CA SER A 400 1.69 42.07 103.17
C SER A 400 2.15 40.80 102.45
N LYS A 401 2.14 39.64 103.14
CA LYS A 401 2.48 38.34 102.53
C LYS A 401 1.46 37.89 101.48
N ASN A 402 0.16 38.15 101.70
CA ASN A 402 -0.86 37.76 100.72
C ASN A 402 -0.77 38.61 99.44
N VAL A 403 -0.55 39.92 99.57
CA VAL A 403 -0.32 40.82 98.42
C VAL A 403 0.93 40.41 97.65
N SER A 404 2.02 40.04 98.33
CA SER A 404 3.25 39.57 97.67
C SER A 404 3.03 38.24 96.91
N ARG A 405 2.17 37.34 97.41
CA ARG A 405 1.84 36.07 96.76
C ARG A 405 0.96 36.27 95.52
N GLU A 406 0.00 37.18 95.58
CA GLU A 406 -0.85 37.54 94.44
C GLU A 406 -0.05 38.21 93.31
N ILE A 407 0.88 39.12 93.66
CA ILE A 407 1.79 39.76 92.69
C ILE A 407 2.69 38.72 92.01
N GLN A 408 3.19 37.72 92.75
CA GLN A 408 4.01 36.65 92.18
C GLN A 408 3.21 35.74 91.24
N THR A 409 1.95 35.48 91.57
CA THR A 409 1.02 34.68 90.74
C THR A 409 0.66 35.43 89.44
N LEU A 410 0.44 36.74 89.53
CA LEU A 410 0.23 37.62 88.37
C LEU A 410 1.47 37.67 87.46
N LYS A 411 2.68 37.72 88.04
CA LYS A 411 3.94 37.68 87.27
C LYS A 411 4.12 36.38 86.50
N GLN A 412 3.83 35.22 87.11
CA GLN A 412 3.82 33.93 86.41
C GLN A 412 2.72 33.85 85.34
N GLY A 413 1.54 34.42 85.58
CA GLY A 413 0.49 34.54 84.57
C GLY A 413 0.90 35.38 83.35
N MET A 414 1.67 36.46 83.57
CA MET A 414 2.21 37.30 82.51
C MET A 414 3.30 36.59 81.68
N GLU A 415 4.15 35.76 82.30
CA GLU A 415 5.10 34.90 81.58
C GLU A 415 4.39 33.83 80.72
N GLY A 416 3.29 33.26 81.22
CA GLY A 416 2.42 32.36 80.45
C GLY A 416 1.76 33.03 79.24
N ALA A 417 1.35 34.29 79.38
CA ALA A 417 0.80 35.08 78.27
C ALA A 417 1.85 35.39 77.19
N ALA A 418 3.10 35.68 77.58
CA ALA A 418 4.21 35.89 76.64
C ALA A 418 4.56 34.62 75.85
N ALA A 419 4.55 33.45 76.50
CA ALA A 419 4.77 32.16 75.85
C ALA A 419 3.62 31.77 74.91
N LEU A 420 2.37 32.14 75.24
CA LEU A 420 1.23 31.97 74.35
C LEU A 420 1.33 32.87 73.11
N ASN A 421 1.82 34.10 73.29
CA ASN A 421 2.04 35.04 72.20
C ASN A 421 3.13 34.55 71.23
N SER A 422 4.25 34.01 71.73
CA SER A 422 5.30 33.45 70.86
C SER A 422 4.81 32.22 70.06
N LYS A 423 4.02 31.33 70.70
CA LYS A 423 3.36 30.21 70.01
C LYS A 423 2.37 30.67 68.94
N THR A 424 1.61 31.72 69.22
CA THR A 424 0.67 32.31 68.25
C THR A 424 1.43 32.87 67.04
N GLN A 425 2.54 33.58 67.28
CA GLN A 425 3.39 34.09 66.21
C GLN A 425 4.01 32.97 65.35
N THR A 426 4.47 31.89 65.98
CA THR A 426 5.00 30.71 65.25
C THR A 426 3.91 30.04 64.42
N LEU A 427 2.68 29.98 64.92
CA LEU A 427 1.54 29.44 64.17
C LEU A 427 1.20 30.31 62.97
N GLU A 428 1.25 31.64 63.13
CA GLU A 428 1.05 32.63 62.06
C GLU A 428 2.09 32.47 60.94
N ASP A 429 3.37 32.33 61.30
CA ASP A 429 4.47 32.12 60.34
C ASP A 429 4.30 30.79 59.58
N ASN A 430 3.91 29.73 60.29
CA ASN A 430 3.62 28.43 59.68
C ASN A 430 2.42 28.52 58.73
N LEU A 431 1.38 29.27 59.09
CA LEU A 431 0.20 29.49 58.26
C LEU A 431 0.57 30.26 56.98
N GLN A 432 1.40 31.31 57.09
CA GLN A 432 1.91 32.04 55.93
C GLN A 432 2.74 31.15 55.01
N LYS A 433 3.61 30.30 55.57
CA LYS A 433 4.44 29.37 54.79
C LYS A 433 3.59 28.33 54.06
N ALA A 434 2.59 27.75 54.75
CA ALA A 434 1.64 26.83 54.14
C ALA A 434 0.84 27.50 53.01
N ASN A 435 0.41 28.76 53.21
CA ASN A 435 -0.30 29.50 52.17
C ASN A 435 0.58 29.79 50.93
N ALA A 436 1.86 30.10 51.13
CA ALA A 436 2.81 30.27 50.02
C ALA A 436 3.04 28.96 49.25
N GLU A 437 3.11 27.82 49.93
CA GLU A 437 3.20 26.49 49.31
C GLU A 437 1.95 26.16 48.50
N ILE A 438 0.75 26.46 49.03
CA ILE A 438 -0.51 26.27 48.32
C ILE A 438 -0.54 27.10 47.01
N GLN A 439 -0.04 28.34 47.01
CA GLN A 439 0.03 29.14 45.79
C GLN A 439 1.00 28.54 44.76
N ARG A 440 2.19 28.07 45.18
CA ARG A 440 3.12 27.38 44.27
C ARG A 440 2.50 26.13 43.65
N LEU A 441 1.86 25.28 44.48
CA LEU A 441 1.19 24.08 43.98
C LEU A 441 0.07 24.40 42.99
N LYS A 442 -0.62 25.53 43.18
CA LYS A 442 -1.66 26.00 42.26
C LYS A 442 -1.06 26.44 40.91
N GLU A 443 0.08 27.11 40.92
CA GLU A 443 0.81 27.49 39.70
C GLU A 443 1.32 26.25 38.96
N ASP A 444 1.99 25.33 39.67
CA ASP A 444 2.46 24.05 39.10
C ASP A 444 1.31 23.23 38.51
N PHE A 445 0.14 23.24 39.17
CA PHE A 445 -1.05 22.56 38.67
C PHE A 445 -1.57 23.17 37.37
N GLU A 446 -1.66 24.51 37.28
CA GLU A 446 -2.10 25.18 36.06
C GLU A 446 -1.09 25.01 34.91
N ASP A 447 0.21 25.01 35.19
CA ASP A 447 1.22 24.75 34.17
C ASP A 447 1.20 23.29 33.69
N THR A 448 1.01 22.34 34.61
CA THR A 448 0.80 20.93 34.26
C THR A 448 -0.45 20.75 33.39
N LYS A 449 -1.54 21.44 33.73
CA LYS A 449 -2.79 21.43 32.96
C LYS A 449 -2.59 22.01 31.55
N LYS A 450 -1.84 23.11 31.39
CA LYS A 450 -1.48 23.65 30.07
C LYS A 450 -0.69 22.65 29.25
N ILE A 451 0.36 22.05 29.84
CA ILE A 451 1.20 21.04 29.18
C ILE A 451 0.35 19.86 28.72
N LEU A 452 -0.54 19.37 29.59
CA LEU A 452 -1.41 18.25 29.25
C LEU A 452 -2.38 18.62 28.12
N THR A 453 -2.95 19.83 28.16
CA THR A 453 -3.85 20.33 27.10
C THR A 453 -3.13 20.42 25.76
N MET A 454 -1.89 20.92 25.73
CA MET A 454 -1.08 20.98 24.51
C MET A 454 -0.78 19.58 23.95
N LYS A 455 -0.41 18.62 24.81
CA LYS A 455 -0.16 17.24 24.39
C LYS A 455 -1.41 16.57 23.85
N ILE A 456 -2.56 16.79 24.48
CA ILE A 456 -3.84 16.28 24.00
C ILE A 456 -4.13 16.85 22.60
N GLN A 457 -3.94 18.15 22.39
CA GLN A 457 -4.15 18.78 21.08
C GLN A 457 -3.21 18.25 20.00
N GLU A 458 -1.94 17.99 20.36
CA GLU A 458 -0.97 17.37 19.45
C GLU A 458 -1.40 15.97 19.03
N GLU A 459 -1.83 15.13 19.98
CA GLU A 459 -2.29 13.77 19.70
C GLU A 459 -3.59 13.76 18.86
N TYR A 460 -4.51 14.68 19.10
CA TYR A 460 -5.69 14.85 18.23
C TYR A 460 -5.30 15.19 16.79
N SER A 461 -4.33 16.10 16.61
CA SER A 461 -3.84 16.48 15.27
C SER A 461 -3.16 15.31 14.57
N ARG A 462 -2.42 14.48 15.32
CA ARG A 462 -1.81 13.23 14.79
C ARG A 462 -2.88 12.22 14.38
N LEU A 463 -3.92 12.04 15.18
CA LEU A 463 -5.04 11.13 14.87
C LEU A 463 -5.80 11.57 13.63
N GLU A 464 -6.04 12.88 13.46
CA GLU A 464 -6.71 13.42 12.28
C GLU A 464 -5.88 13.15 11.01
N ASN A 465 -4.58 13.43 11.04
CA ASN A 465 -3.68 13.11 9.94
C ASN A 465 -3.65 11.60 9.61
N LEU A 466 -3.64 10.74 10.65
CA LEU A 466 -3.68 9.30 10.46
C LEU A 466 -5.00 8.86 9.81
N SER A 467 -6.13 9.43 10.22
CA SER A 467 -7.45 9.14 9.62
C SER A 467 -7.52 9.52 8.14
N ALA A 468 -6.96 10.68 7.77
CA ALA A 468 -6.87 11.11 6.38
C ALA A 468 -5.98 10.17 5.56
N SER A 469 -4.85 9.72 6.13
CA SER A 469 -3.98 8.74 5.47
C SER A 469 -4.68 7.40 5.25
N PHE A 470 -5.45 6.92 6.24
CA PHE A 470 -6.21 5.68 6.14
C PHE A 470 -7.30 5.76 5.06
N ALA A 471 -8.04 6.88 5.01
CA ALA A 471 -9.03 7.12 3.95
C ALA A 471 -8.40 7.13 2.55
N SER A 472 -7.21 7.74 2.40
CA SER A 472 -6.49 7.71 1.11
C SER A 472 -6.03 6.30 0.73
N GLN A 473 -5.63 5.49 1.71
CA GLN A 473 -5.20 4.11 1.49
C GLN A 473 -6.38 3.20 1.14
N GLU A 474 -7.54 3.39 1.78
CA GLU A 474 -8.77 2.68 1.44
C GLU A 474 -9.21 3.00 0.00
N GLN A 475 -9.17 4.27 -0.38
CA GLN A 475 -9.48 4.68 -1.76
C GLN A 475 -8.49 4.07 -2.77
N LEU A 476 -7.20 4.03 -2.44
CA LEU A 476 -6.20 3.35 -3.28
C LEU A 476 -6.51 1.85 -3.40
N GLN A 477 -6.87 1.19 -2.31
CA GLN A 477 -7.21 -0.23 -2.31
C GLN A 477 -8.45 -0.52 -3.14
N LYS A 478 -9.49 0.31 -3.01
CA LYS A 478 -10.71 0.24 -3.83
C LYS A 478 -10.41 0.39 -5.31
N THR A 479 -9.56 1.36 -5.64
CA THR A 479 -9.11 1.63 -7.02
C THR A 479 -8.31 0.45 -7.57
N LYS A 480 -7.37 -0.11 -6.79
CA LYS A 480 -6.62 -1.31 -7.16
C LYS A 480 -7.54 -2.51 -7.41
N ASN A 481 -8.52 -2.73 -6.55
CA ASN A 481 -9.48 -3.81 -6.71
C ASN A 481 -10.32 -3.63 -7.98
N GLN A 482 -10.75 -2.41 -8.30
CA GLN A 482 -11.46 -2.10 -9.53
C GLN A 482 -10.61 -2.39 -10.77
N PHE A 483 -9.33 -1.97 -10.76
CA PHE A 483 -8.40 -2.30 -11.84
C PHE A 483 -8.14 -3.81 -11.98
N LEU A 484 -8.04 -4.53 -10.86
CA LEU A 484 -7.90 -5.98 -10.87
C LEU A 484 -9.13 -6.66 -11.50
N GLN A 485 -10.34 -6.19 -11.19
CA GLN A 485 -11.57 -6.71 -11.80
C GLN A 485 -11.59 -6.49 -13.32
N LEU A 486 -11.17 -5.30 -13.79
CA LEU A 486 -11.06 -5.02 -15.22
C LEU A 486 -10.03 -5.92 -15.90
N ALA A 487 -8.87 -6.13 -15.28
CA ALA A 487 -7.84 -7.02 -15.79
C ALA A 487 -8.31 -8.49 -15.86
N LEU A 488 -9.06 -8.97 -14.86
CA LEU A 488 -9.66 -10.31 -14.85
C LEU A 488 -10.71 -10.50 -15.97
N GLN A 489 -11.33 -9.42 -16.42
CA GLN A 489 -12.25 -9.40 -17.57
C GLN A 489 -11.53 -9.22 -18.92
N GLY A 490 -10.20 -9.19 -18.93
CA GLY A 490 -9.40 -9.02 -20.14
C GLY A 490 -9.25 -7.57 -20.62
N TRP A 491 -9.64 -6.58 -19.81
CA TRP A 491 -9.46 -5.16 -20.17
C TRP A 491 -8.07 -4.67 -19.77
N MET A 492 -7.38 -4.02 -20.70
CA MET A 492 -6.09 -3.39 -20.50
C MET A 492 -6.24 -1.87 -20.41
N VAL A 493 -5.61 -1.28 -19.40
CA VAL A 493 -5.60 0.17 -19.19
C VAL A 493 -4.46 0.78 -19.99
N TYR A 494 -4.79 1.76 -20.83
CA TYR A 494 -3.78 2.64 -21.43
C TYR A 494 -4.25 4.08 -21.44
N ARG A 495 -3.46 4.94 -20.76
CA ARG A 495 -3.79 6.33 -20.46
C ARG A 495 -5.18 6.43 -19.79
N LYS A 496 -6.15 7.08 -20.44
CA LYS A 496 -7.50 7.32 -19.90
C LYS A 496 -8.56 6.37 -20.47
N ASN A 497 -8.14 5.32 -21.17
CA ASN A 497 -9.05 4.39 -21.85
C ASN A 497 -8.75 2.94 -21.43
N LEU A 498 -9.78 2.11 -21.54
CA LEU A 498 -9.76 0.66 -21.41
C LEU A 498 -9.84 0.05 -22.81
N TYR A 499 -9.01 -0.96 -23.06
CA TYR A 499 -8.95 -1.70 -24.31
C TYR A 499 -9.22 -3.18 -24.07
N TYR A 500 -10.00 -3.81 -24.94
CA TYR A 500 -10.22 -5.25 -24.92
C TYR A 500 -9.80 -5.80 -26.27
N PHE A 501 -8.96 -6.83 -26.27
CA PHE A 501 -8.47 -7.49 -27.49
C PHE A 501 -9.09 -8.87 -27.55
N SER A 502 -9.84 -9.17 -28.61
CA SER A 502 -10.53 -10.45 -28.71
C SER A 502 -9.59 -11.59 -29.09
N ASP A 503 -9.82 -12.76 -28.51
CA ASP A 503 -9.13 -13.98 -28.92
C ASP A 503 -9.83 -14.68 -30.09
N ILE A 504 -11.13 -14.43 -30.27
CA ILE A 504 -11.96 -15.00 -31.35
C ILE A 504 -12.10 -14.04 -32.54
N LYS A 505 -12.49 -14.57 -33.69
CA LYS A 505 -12.65 -13.84 -34.94
C LYS A 505 -14.11 -13.70 -35.33
N GLU A 506 -14.52 -12.49 -35.71
CA GLU A 506 -15.87 -12.16 -36.12
C GLU A 506 -15.88 -11.14 -37.27
N SER A 507 -17.04 -10.93 -37.88
CA SER A 507 -17.24 -9.80 -38.81
C SER A 507 -17.18 -8.46 -38.09
N TRP A 508 -16.89 -7.37 -38.82
CA TRP A 508 -16.76 -6.03 -38.22
C TRP A 508 -18.02 -5.61 -37.45
N HIS A 509 -19.20 -5.91 -38.01
CA HIS A 509 -20.49 -5.58 -37.38
C HIS A 509 -20.73 -6.38 -36.09
N MET A 510 -20.38 -7.66 -36.06
CA MET A 510 -20.49 -8.50 -34.86
C MET A 510 -19.50 -8.07 -33.78
N ALA A 511 -18.28 -7.69 -34.18
CA ALA A 511 -17.27 -7.14 -33.30
C ALA A 511 -17.71 -5.81 -32.65
N GLU A 512 -18.31 -4.90 -33.43
CA GLU A 512 -18.89 -3.66 -32.89
C GLU A 512 -20.06 -3.94 -31.93
N GLN A 513 -20.97 -4.85 -32.27
CA GLN A 513 -22.05 -5.24 -31.36
C GLN A 513 -21.52 -5.80 -30.04
N PHE A 514 -20.45 -6.59 -30.08
CA PHE A 514 -19.77 -7.06 -28.87
C PHE A 514 -19.26 -5.87 -28.04
N CYS A 515 -18.53 -4.93 -28.66
CA CYS A 515 -18.01 -3.76 -27.94
C CYS A 515 -19.14 -2.93 -27.30
N VAL A 516 -20.21 -2.67 -28.05
CA VAL A 516 -21.39 -1.92 -27.58
C VAL A 516 -22.05 -2.61 -26.39
N SER A 517 -22.20 -3.95 -26.43
CA SER A 517 -22.75 -4.70 -25.30
C SER A 517 -21.92 -4.60 -24.02
N HIS A 518 -20.64 -4.20 -24.12
CA HIS A 518 -19.74 -3.97 -22.99
C HIS A 518 -19.53 -2.47 -22.67
N GLY A 519 -20.39 -1.60 -23.20
CA GLY A 519 -20.31 -0.15 -23.01
C GLY A 519 -19.08 0.47 -23.66
N ALA A 520 -18.62 -0.09 -24.77
CA ALA A 520 -17.47 0.32 -25.55
C ALA A 520 -17.84 0.41 -27.04
N HIS A 521 -16.87 0.81 -27.85
CA HIS A 521 -16.96 0.74 -29.31
C HIS A 521 -15.67 0.12 -29.85
N LEU A 522 -15.66 -0.31 -31.11
CA LEU A 522 -14.40 -0.63 -31.79
C LEU A 522 -13.44 0.56 -31.71
N ALA A 523 -12.17 0.27 -31.46
CA ALA A 523 -11.20 1.27 -31.04
C ALA A 523 -10.97 2.35 -32.12
N SER A 524 -11.11 3.60 -31.72
CA SER A 524 -10.57 4.75 -32.45
C SER A 524 -9.10 4.98 -32.14
N VAL A 525 -8.37 5.53 -33.12
CA VAL A 525 -6.97 5.91 -32.97
C VAL A 525 -6.82 7.42 -33.21
N THR A 526 -6.36 8.11 -32.17
CA THR A 526 -6.30 9.58 -32.08
C THR A 526 -4.89 10.13 -31.90
N SER A 527 -3.89 9.25 -31.82
CA SER A 527 -2.49 9.63 -31.64
C SER A 527 -1.53 8.53 -32.12
N ALA A 528 -0.30 8.93 -32.43
CA ALA A 528 0.75 7.98 -32.81
C ALA A 528 1.14 7.04 -31.65
N GLU A 529 1.04 7.51 -30.40
CA GLU A 529 1.30 6.66 -29.24
C GLU A 529 0.19 5.63 -29.03
N GLU A 530 -1.07 5.98 -29.31
CA GLU A 530 -2.19 5.02 -29.29
C GLU A 530 -2.06 3.99 -30.40
N GLN A 531 -1.69 4.40 -31.63
CA GLN A 531 -1.35 3.46 -32.71
C GLN A 531 -0.26 2.48 -32.27
N ALA A 532 0.85 2.99 -31.72
CA ALA A 532 1.96 2.16 -31.27
C ALA A 532 1.53 1.18 -30.16
N TYR A 533 0.70 1.63 -29.22
CA TYR A 533 0.13 0.78 -28.17
C TYR A 533 -0.71 -0.36 -28.74
N LEU A 534 -1.61 -0.09 -29.69
CA LEU A 534 -2.41 -1.14 -30.33
C LEU A 534 -1.52 -2.16 -31.06
N VAL A 535 -0.51 -1.70 -31.81
CA VAL A 535 0.42 -2.57 -32.55
C VAL A 535 1.18 -3.53 -31.64
N MET A 536 1.43 -3.19 -30.37
CA MET A 536 2.06 -4.13 -29.42
C MET A 536 1.27 -5.44 -29.27
N PHE A 537 -0.06 -5.39 -29.42
CA PHE A 537 -0.95 -6.53 -29.28
C PHE A 537 -1.46 -7.07 -30.61
N THR A 538 -1.51 -6.24 -31.66
CA THR A 538 -2.03 -6.64 -32.98
C THR A 538 -0.93 -7.03 -33.98
N SER A 539 0.36 -6.95 -33.62
CA SER A 539 1.45 -7.18 -34.59
C SER A 539 1.47 -8.57 -35.26
N THR A 540 0.88 -9.58 -34.62
CA THR A 540 0.87 -10.98 -35.09
C THR A 540 -0.44 -11.40 -35.75
N SER A 541 -1.51 -10.63 -35.62
CA SER A 541 -2.84 -10.95 -36.18
C SER A 541 -3.67 -9.70 -36.49
N TYR A 542 -4.51 -9.79 -37.51
CA TYR A 542 -5.39 -8.70 -37.91
C TYR A 542 -6.53 -8.51 -36.91
N HIS A 543 -6.75 -7.26 -36.51
CA HIS A 543 -7.82 -6.86 -35.62
C HIS A 543 -8.66 -5.73 -36.22
N TRP A 544 -9.99 -5.86 -36.18
CA TRP A 544 -10.89 -4.76 -36.49
C TRP A 544 -10.70 -3.57 -35.55
N ILE A 545 -10.71 -2.38 -36.13
CA ILE A 545 -10.79 -1.09 -35.45
C ILE A 545 -12.02 -0.33 -35.93
N GLY A 546 -12.40 0.74 -35.22
CA GLY A 546 -13.70 1.39 -35.42
C GLY A 546 -13.82 2.25 -36.67
N LEU A 547 -12.86 2.20 -37.61
CA LEU A 547 -12.85 3.05 -38.79
C LEU A 547 -13.63 2.38 -39.92
N THR A 548 -14.54 3.14 -40.53
CA THR A 548 -15.36 2.71 -41.67
C THR A 548 -15.72 3.90 -42.54
N ASP A 549 -15.86 3.71 -43.84
CA ASP A 549 -16.46 4.68 -44.78
C ASP A 549 -17.81 4.19 -45.32
N SER A 550 -18.36 3.12 -44.73
CA SER A 550 -19.71 2.62 -45.02
C SER A 550 -20.73 3.75 -44.90
N GLY A 551 -21.44 3.97 -46.01
CA GLY A 551 -22.41 5.03 -46.23
C GLY A 551 -21.97 6.04 -47.30
N THR A 552 -20.69 6.38 -47.37
CA THR A 552 -20.13 7.27 -48.42
C THR A 552 -18.66 6.92 -48.65
N GLU A 553 -18.43 6.15 -49.71
CA GLU A 553 -17.10 5.74 -50.19
C GLU A 553 -16.08 6.88 -50.15
N GLY A 554 -14.92 6.62 -49.56
CA GLY A 554 -13.82 7.58 -49.40
C GLY A 554 -14.01 8.57 -48.25
N THR A 555 -15.12 8.52 -47.51
CA THR A 555 -15.39 9.38 -46.34
C THR A 555 -15.33 8.57 -45.04
N TRP A 556 -14.12 8.43 -44.50
CA TRP A 556 -13.86 7.68 -43.27
C TRP A 556 -14.43 8.35 -42.01
N ARG A 557 -15.00 7.54 -41.12
CA ARG A 557 -15.50 7.94 -39.79
C ARG A 557 -15.25 6.87 -38.74
N TRP A 558 -15.08 7.29 -37.49
CA TRP A 558 -15.02 6.39 -36.35
C TRP A 558 -16.43 6.06 -35.84
N VAL A 559 -16.70 4.79 -35.55
CA VAL A 559 -18.00 4.32 -35.05
C VAL A 559 -18.31 4.83 -33.64
N ASP A 560 -17.28 5.15 -32.86
CA ASP A 560 -17.40 5.72 -31.51
C ASP A 560 -17.71 7.23 -31.49
N GLY A 561 -17.86 7.86 -32.67
CA GLY A 561 -18.15 9.28 -32.83
C GLY A 561 -16.93 10.20 -32.75
N THR A 562 -15.72 9.67 -32.58
CA THR A 562 -14.48 10.45 -32.62
C THR A 562 -14.32 11.11 -34.00
N PRO A 563 -13.97 12.40 -34.09
CA PRO A 563 -13.68 13.04 -35.37
C PRO A 563 -12.49 12.37 -36.07
N PHE A 564 -12.64 12.05 -37.36
CA PHE A 564 -11.55 11.50 -38.16
C PHE A 564 -10.64 12.60 -38.69
N ASP A 565 -9.34 12.50 -38.42
CA ASP A 565 -8.31 13.41 -38.97
C ASP A 565 -7.44 12.66 -39.98
N PHE A 566 -7.63 12.96 -41.27
CA PHE A 566 -6.88 12.36 -42.36
C PHE A 566 -5.39 12.74 -42.35
N ALA A 567 -5.05 13.98 -41.98
CA ALA A 567 -3.68 14.47 -42.01
C ALA A 567 -2.83 13.75 -40.96
N GLN A 568 -3.37 13.56 -39.76
CA GLN A 568 -2.72 12.80 -38.69
C GLN A 568 -2.65 11.30 -39.01
N SER A 569 -3.70 10.75 -39.64
CA SER A 569 -3.84 9.31 -39.84
C SER A 569 -3.10 8.76 -41.06
N ARG A 570 -2.62 9.61 -41.97
CA ARG A 570 -1.94 9.21 -43.22
C ARG A 570 -0.77 8.24 -43.00
N GLY A 571 -0.04 8.38 -41.89
CA GLY A 571 1.10 7.52 -41.55
C GLY A 571 0.72 6.11 -41.08
N PHE A 572 -0.53 5.91 -40.66
CA PHE A 572 -1.01 4.66 -40.07
C PHE A 572 -1.46 3.65 -41.13
N TRP A 573 -1.88 4.11 -42.30
CA TRP A 573 -2.20 3.25 -43.44
C TRP A 573 -0.98 2.48 -43.95
N ASN A 574 -1.23 1.26 -44.44
CA ASN A 574 -0.23 0.47 -45.13
C ASN A 574 0.10 1.07 -46.49
N ARG A 575 1.20 0.62 -47.09
CA ARG A 575 1.61 1.11 -48.41
C ARG A 575 0.52 0.78 -49.42
N ASN A 576 0.11 1.81 -50.18
CA ASN A 576 -0.98 1.77 -51.17
C ASN A 576 -2.38 1.56 -50.59
N GLN A 577 -2.59 1.75 -49.28
CA GLN A 577 -3.91 1.70 -48.66
C GLN A 577 -4.47 3.11 -48.35
N PRO A 578 -5.80 3.28 -48.30
CA PRO A 578 -6.82 2.29 -48.69
C PRO A 578 -6.91 2.08 -50.21
N ASP A 579 -7.15 0.86 -50.68
CA ASP A 579 -7.22 0.51 -52.11
C ASP A 579 -8.62 0.10 -52.61
N ASN A 580 -9.59 -0.01 -51.70
CA ASN A 580 -10.96 -0.45 -51.94
C ASN A 580 -11.02 -1.66 -52.88
N TRP A 581 -10.33 -2.73 -52.50
CA TRP A 581 -10.17 -3.88 -53.36
C TRP A 581 -11.52 -4.54 -53.65
N ARG A 582 -11.86 -4.67 -54.94
CA ARG A 582 -13.07 -5.40 -55.35
C ARG A 582 -12.86 -6.91 -55.27
N HIS A 583 -13.53 -7.54 -54.30
CA HIS A 583 -13.50 -8.99 -54.16
C HIS A 583 -14.26 -9.71 -55.29
N LYS A 584 -13.98 -11.02 -55.46
CA LYS A 584 -14.53 -11.85 -56.55
C LYS A 584 -16.07 -11.97 -56.51
N ASP A 585 -16.65 -11.77 -55.33
CA ASP A 585 -18.08 -11.78 -55.06
C ASP A 585 -18.73 -10.38 -55.18
N GLY A 586 -17.96 -9.37 -55.62
CA GLY A 586 -18.44 -8.02 -55.85
C GLY A 586 -18.51 -7.14 -54.61
N GLN A 587 -18.03 -7.61 -53.46
CA GLN A 587 -17.97 -6.82 -52.22
C GLN A 587 -16.80 -5.82 -52.26
N SER A 588 -17.05 -4.60 -51.78
CA SER A 588 -16.06 -3.54 -51.52
C SER A 588 -15.49 -3.65 -50.11
N GLU A 589 -14.46 -2.85 -49.85
CA GLU A 589 -13.73 -2.83 -48.59
C GLU A 589 -14.07 -1.58 -47.77
N ASP A 590 -15.11 -1.66 -46.93
CA ASP A 590 -15.63 -0.48 -46.23
C ASP A 590 -15.23 -0.43 -44.73
N CYS A 591 -14.45 -1.40 -44.24
CA CYS A 591 -14.09 -1.57 -42.83
C CYS A 591 -12.59 -1.75 -42.64
N VAL A 592 -12.02 -1.20 -41.56
CA VAL A 592 -10.56 -1.18 -41.39
C VAL A 592 -10.10 -2.14 -40.31
N HIS A 593 -9.08 -2.95 -40.63
CA HIS A 593 -8.31 -3.69 -39.63
C HIS A 593 -6.90 -3.14 -39.47
N ILE A 594 -6.28 -3.51 -38.35
CA ILE A 594 -4.89 -3.22 -38.00
C ILE A 594 -4.14 -4.53 -37.73
N GLN A 595 -2.90 -4.59 -38.22
CA GLN A 595 -1.88 -5.52 -37.71
C GLN A 595 -0.68 -4.72 -37.21
N GLN A 596 0.09 -4.15 -38.13
CA GLN A 596 1.08 -3.09 -37.85
C GLN A 596 0.63 -1.72 -38.39
N LYS A 597 -0.08 -1.75 -39.51
CA LYS A 597 -0.64 -0.61 -40.24
C LYS A 597 -2.06 -0.94 -40.67
N TRP A 598 -2.83 0.09 -41.02
CA TRP A 598 -4.23 -0.03 -41.38
C TRP A 598 -4.41 -0.50 -42.82
N ASN A 599 -5.48 -1.24 -43.04
CA ASN A 599 -5.93 -1.74 -44.34
C ASN A 599 -7.46 -1.76 -44.30
N ASP A 600 -8.10 -1.16 -45.29
CA ASP A 600 -9.52 -1.36 -45.57
C ASP A 600 -9.72 -2.79 -46.05
N MET A 601 -10.86 -3.36 -45.72
CA MET A 601 -11.13 -4.78 -45.94
C MET A 601 -12.62 -5.02 -45.92
N ASN A 602 -13.05 -6.10 -46.58
CA ASN A 602 -14.44 -6.50 -46.57
C ASN A 602 -14.92 -6.74 -45.13
N CYS A 603 -15.94 -5.98 -44.72
CA CYS A 603 -16.54 -5.98 -43.38
C CYS A 603 -17.01 -7.36 -42.89
N ASN A 604 -17.31 -8.29 -43.81
CA ASN A 604 -17.75 -9.66 -43.50
C ASN A 604 -16.58 -10.61 -43.20
N SER A 605 -15.33 -10.17 -43.38
CA SER A 605 -14.15 -10.99 -43.11
C SER A 605 -14.01 -11.28 -41.61
N PRO A 606 -13.65 -12.51 -41.21
CA PRO A 606 -13.48 -12.86 -39.80
C PRO A 606 -12.09 -12.44 -39.29
N TYR A 607 -12.05 -11.40 -38.45
CA TYR A 607 -10.85 -10.97 -37.74
C TYR A 607 -11.10 -10.81 -36.25
N GLN A 608 -10.01 -10.80 -35.47
CA GLN A 608 -10.08 -10.36 -34.07
C GLN A 608 -10.48 -8.88 -34.03
N TRP A 609 -10.69 -8.29 -32.88
CA TRP A 609 -11.05 -6.88 -32.78
C TRP A 609 -10.55 -6.24 -31.49
N VAL A 610 -10.50 -4.92 -31.50
CA VAL A 610 -10.16 -4.13 -30.31
C VAL A 610 -11.33 -3.26 -29.92
N CYS A 611 -11.86 -3.40 -28.70
CA CYS A 611 -12.80 -2.46 -28.12
C CYS A 611 -12.05 -1.36 -27.36
N LYS A 612 -12.65 -0.17 -27.26
CA LYS A 612 -12.18 0.98 -26.49
C LYS A 612 -13.33 1.65 -25.74
N LYS A 613 -13.11 2.02 -24.48
CA LYS A 613 -14.00 2.90 -23.70
C LYS A 613 -13.21 3.78 -22.72
N PRO A 614 -13.70 4.96 -22.34
CA PRO A 614 -13.05 5.78 -21.32
C PRO A 614 -13.11 5.12 -19.92
N ILE A 615 -12.09 5.39 -19.10
CA ILE A 615 -12.13 5.06 -17.67
C ILE A 615 -13.04 6.08 -16.99
N SER A 616 -14.19 5.60 -16.48
CA SER A 616 -15.19 6.39 -15.75
C SER A 616 -14.76 6.75 -14.34
#